data_AF-A7Q6G6-F1
#
_entry.id   AF-A7Q6G6-F1
#
_cell.length_a   1.000
_cell.length_b   1.000
_cell.length_c   1.000
_cell.angle_alpha   90.00
_cell.angle_beta   90.00
_cell.angle_gamma   90.00
#
_symmetry.space_group_name_H-M   'P 1'
#
loop_
_entity.id
_entity.type
_entity.pdbx_description
1 polymer ?
#
loop_
_entity_poly.entity_id
_entity_poly.type
_entity_poly.pdbx_seq_one_letter_code
_entity_poly.pdbx_strand_id
1 'polypeptide(L)'
;MSVLGVGPRTVTPHLRKGMMESSSGISLARAEAFLRLFAILVLVLTACLLGFDTQTKLLFSTIKKTATFRDLGALQVVVYVDSVAAGYNLLQLGRGFISAKLKGKLINVSYVTLPWVCFLLDQAAVYTVFSANTAALQASIIAVTGESSLQWMKVCNRYTRFCIQVGGALLSGYLASLLMVLLSSLSAFSLFRLYSPKQFHLLKPT
;
A
#
# COMPACT_ATOMS: atom_id res chain seq x y z
N MET A 1 36.79 53.16 17.20
CA MET A 1 36.29 51.87 17.71
C MET A 1 34.77 51.97 17.83
N SER A 2 34.01 51.41 16.89
CA SER A 2 32.55 51.31 17.03
C SER A 2 32.13 49.88 16.77
N VAL A 3 31.79 49.19 17.84
CA VAL A 3 31.29 47.82 17.85
C VAL A 3 29.80 47.89 17.52
N LEU A 4 29.42 47.51 16.30
CA LEU A 4 28.00 47.35 15.95
C LEU A 4 27.54 45.97 16.43
N GLY A 5 26.78 45.98 17.52
CA GLY A 5 26.13 44.79 18.07
C GLY A 5 25.11 44.19 17.09
N VAL A 6 25.21 42.89 16.87
CA VAL A 6 24.21 42.11 16.14
C VAL A 6 23.08 41.77 17.11
N GLY A 7 21.97 42.50 17.04
CA GLY A 7 20.72 42.15 17.74
C GLY A 7 20.07 40.88 17.16
N PRO A 8 19.23 40.16 17.94
CA PRO A 8 18.63 38.90 17.51
C PRO A 8 17.66 39.12 16.32
N ARG A 9 17.86 38.37 15.22
CA ARG A 9 16.99 38.43 14.04
C ARG A 9 15.59 37.91 14.38
N THR A 10 14.62 38.81 14.45
CA THR A 10 13.19 38.47 14.45
C THR A 10 12.81 37.83 13.12
N VAL A 11 12.49 36.54 13.12
CA VAL A 11 12.00 35.82 11.93
C VAL A 11 10.61 36.33 11.58
N THR A 12 10.42 36.86 10.38
CA THR A 12 9.12 37.36 9.92
C THR A 12 8.06 36.24 9.90
N PRO A 13 6.78 36.54 10.19
CA PRO A 13 5.71 35.52 10.24
C PRO A 13 5.58 34.72 8.93
N HIS A 14 5.91 35.30 7.78
CA HIS A 14 5.96 34.61 6.49
C HIS A 14 7.06 33.54 6.45
N LEU A 15 8.26 33.85 6.92
CA LEU A 15 9.37 32.89 6.97
C LEU A 15 9.05 31.76 7.95
N ARG A 16 8.46 32.08 9.11
CA ARG A 16 7.98 31.08 10.08
C ARG A 16 6.94 30.16 9.46
N LYS A 17 5.98 30.69 8.70
CA LYS A 17 4.96 29.91 7.99
C LYS A 17 5.59 28.98 6.95
N GLY A 18 6.52 29.47 6.14
CA GLY A 18 7.26 28.64 5.18
C GLY A 18 8.08 27.53 5.83
N MET A 19 8.74 27.81 6.96
CA MET A 19 9.45 26.80 7.75
C MET A 19 8.50 25.74 8.33
N MET A 20 7.33 26.13 8.83
CA MET A 20 6.32 25.19 9.33
C MET A 20 5.73 24.30 8.21
N GLU A 21 5.48 24.87 7.04
CA GLU A 21 4.95 24.12 5.88
C GLU A 21 5.99 23.14 5.32
N SER A 22 7.26 23.55 5.27
CA SER A 22 8.39 22.67 4.92
C SER A 22 8.58 21.52 5.93
N SER A 23 8.51 21.82 7.23
CA SER A 23 8.57 20.80 8.29
C SER A 23 7.41 19.80 8.20
N SER A 24 6.20 20.30 7.91
CA SER A 24 5.00 19.49 7.68
C SER A 24 5.11 18.65 6.39
N GLY A 25 5.83 19.12 5.38
CA GLY A 25 6.14 18.37 4.17
C GLY A 25 7.10 17.21 4.44
N ILE A 26 8.17 17.46 5.19
CA ILE A 26 9.19 16.44 5.52
C ILE A 26 8.62 15.33 6.40
N SER A 27 7.80 15.68 7.39
CA SER A 27 7.13 14.70 8.27
C SER A 27 6.15 13.82 7.49
N LEU A 28 5.37 14.40 6.58
CA LEU A 28 4.43 13.68 5.73
C LEU A 28 5.14 12.70 4.77
N ALA A 29 6.20 13.17 4.10
CA ALA A 29 7.00 12.31 3.20
C ALA A 29 7.66 11.15 3.96
N ARG A 30 8.11 11.39 5.19
CA ARG A 30 8.66 10.34 6.05
C ARG A 30 7.58 9.33 6.47
N ALA A 31 6.40 9.80 6.85
CA ALA A 31 5.26 8.93 7.19
C ALA A 31 4.82 8.07 6.00
N GLU A 32 4.73 8.67 4.81
CA GLU A 32 4.44 7.93 3.57
C GLU A 32 5.50 6.85 3.31
N ALA A 33 6.78 7.17 3.42
CA ALA A 33 7.87 6.22 3.22
C ALA A 33 7.80 5.03 4.21
N PHE A 34 7.52 5.30 5.49
CA PHE A 34 7.36 4.25 6.50
C PHE A 34 6.14 3.36 6.22
N LEU A 35 5.00 3.98 5.86
CA LEU A 35 3.80 3.23 5.50
C LEU A 35 4.00 2.38 4.25
N ARG A 36 4.71 2.89 3.23
CA ARG A 36 5.05 2.10 2.03
C ARG A 36 5.94 0.93 2.36
N LEU A 37 6.98 1.13 3.18
CA LEU A 37 7.85 0.03 3.62
C LEU A 37 7.05 -1.03 4.38
N PHE A 38 6.19 -0.62 5.31
CA PHE A 38 5.39 -1.56 6.08
C PHE A 38 4.36 -2.29 5.19
N ALA A 39 3.70 -1.59 4.26
CA ALA A 39 2.81 -2.21 3.28
C ALA A 39 3.54 -3.26 2.42
N ILE A 40 4.76 -2.95 1.93
CA ILE A 40 5.58 -3.92 1.16
C ILE A 40 5.84 -5.17 2.00
N LEU A 41 6.25 -5.00 3.26
CA LEU A 41 6.55 -6.14 4.14
C LEU A 41 5.31 -7.02 4.36
N VAL A 42 4.14 -6.43 4.59
CA VAL A 42 2.89 -7.17 4.81
C VAL A 42 2.38 -7.83 3.51
N LEU A 43 2.52 -7.16 2.36
CA LEU A 43 2.17 -7.73 1.04
C LEU A 43 3.06 -8.92 0.69
N VAL A 44 4.39 -8.78 0.85
CA VAL A 44 5.34 -9.87 0.63
C VAL A 44 5.08 -11.01 1.60
N LEU A 45 4.81 -10.72 2.88
CA LEU A 45 4.43 -11.73 3.86
C LEU A 45 3.18 -12.49 3.39
N THR A 46 2.13 -11.80 2.97
CA THR A 46 0.89 -12.42 2.48
C THR A 46 1.15 -13.32 1.27
N ALA A 47 1.89 -12.81 0.27
CA ALA A 47 2.27 -13.57 -0.92
C ALA A 47 3.13 -14.81 -0.59
N CYS A 48 4.07 -14.71 0.36
CA CYS A 48 4.88 -15.83 0.82
C CYS A 48 4.06 -16.84 1.62
N LEU A 49 3.17 -16.39 2.50
CA LEU A 49 2.31 -17.27 3.29
C LEU A 49 1.43 -18.13 2.39
N LEU A 50 0.87 -17.57 1.32
CA LEU A 50 0.09 -18.30 0.32
C LEU A 50 0.97 -19.12 -0.63
N GLY A 51 2.05 -18.53 -1.15
CA GLY A 51 2.89 -19.15 -2.16
C GLY A 51 3.70 -20.35 -1.66
N PHE A 52 4.06 -20.37 -0.37
CA PHE A 52 4.73 -21.50 0.26
C PHE A 52 3.76 -22.51 0.88
N ASP A 53 2.45 -22.21 0.92
CA ASP A 53 1.48 -23.14 1.48
C ASP A 53 1.19 -24.28 0.50
N THR A 54 1.72 -25.44 0.83
CA THR A 54 1.51 -26.69 0.10
C THR A 54 1.17 -27.78 1.11
N GLN A 55 0.06 -28.49 0.88
CA GLN A 55 -0.32 -29.62 1.72
C GLN A 55 -0.69 -30.83 0.88
N THR A 56 0.14 -31.87 0.96
CA THR A 56 -0.15 -33.18 0.36
C THR A 56 -0.95 -34.05 1.32
N LYS A 57 -2.12 -34.53 0.89
CA LYS A 57 -2.88 -35.56 1.61
C LYS A 57 -3.30 -36.68 0.66
N LEU A 58 -3.48 -37.87 1.21
CA LEU A 58 -4.04 -39.01 0.50
C LEU A 58 -5.57 -38.84 0.47
N LEU A 59 -6.13 -38.65 -0.73
CA LEU A 59 -7.57 -38.73 -0.98
C LEU A 59 -7.90 -40.20 -1.33
N PHE A 60 -8.89 -40.77 -0.63
CA PHE A 60 -9.40 -42.14 -0.83
C PHE A 60 -8.33 -43.26 -0.79
N SER A 61 -7.41 -43.23 0.18
CA SER A 61 -6.36 -44.25 0.46
C SER A 61 -5.42 -44.67 -0.69
N THR A 62 -5.64 -44.23 -1.92
CA THR A 62 -4.87 -44.65 -3.10
C THR A 62 -4.38 -43.46 -3.93
N ILE A 63 -5.04 -42.30 -3.85
CA ILE A 63 -4.73 -41.15 -4.73
C ILE A 63 -4.07 -40.04 -3.91
N LYS A 64 -2.77 -39.80 -4.13
CA LYS A 64 -2.07 -38.62 -3.60
C LYS A 64 -2.62 -37.38 -4.30
N LYS A 65 -3.27 -36.48 -3.55
CA LYS A 65 -3.73 -35.18 -4.05
C LYS A 65 -3.11 -34.07 -3.20
N THR A 66 -2.26 -33.30 -3.85
CA THR A 66 -1.61 -32.13 -3.26
C THR A 66 -2.55 -30.95 -3.38
N ALA A 67 -3.10 -30.48 -2.26
CA ALA A 67 -3.79 -29.19 -2.23
C ALA A 67 -2.73 -28.09 -2.27
N THR A 68 -2.74 -27.32 -3.34
CA THR A 68 -1.84 -26.19 -3.55
C THR A 68 -2.68 -24.92 -3.70
N PHE A 69 -2.12 -23.75 -3.35
CA PHE A 69 -2.77 -22.46 -3.62
C PHE A 69 -3.17 -22.26 -5.10
N ARG A 70 -2.53 -23.00 -6.02
CA ARG A 70 -2.84 -23.03 -7.46
C ARG A 70 -4.18 -23.69 -7.78
N ASP A 71 -4.73 -24.51 -6.88
CA ASP A 71 -6.01 -25.17 -7.09
C ASP A 71 -7.19 -24.24 -6.84
N LEU A 72 -7.00 -23.18 -6.03
CA LEU A 72 -7.99 -22.14 -5.79
C LEU A 72 -7.57 -20.88 -6.54
N GLY A 73 -8.15 -20.66 -7.73
CA GLY A 73 -7.80 -19.52 -8.59
C GLY A 73 -7.84 -18.17 -7.87
N ALA A 74 -8.71 -18.01 -6.86
CA ALA A 74 -8.76 -16.81 -6.03
C ALA A 74 -7.48 -16.57 -5.21
N LEU A 75 -6.85 -17.61 -4.63
CA LEU A 75 -5.59 -17.46 -3.89
C LEU A 75 -4.43 -17.13 -4.84
N GLN A 76 -4.42 -17.75 -6.02
CA GLN A 76 -3.43 -17.44 -7.04
C GLN A 76 -3.52 -15.96 -7.47
N VAL A 77 -4.74 -15.43 -7.64
CA VAL A 77 -4.96 -14.00 -7.94
C VAL A 77 -4.43 -13.11 -6.82
N VAL A 78 -4.67 -13.45 -5.55
CA VAL A 78 -4.12 -12.69 -4.40
C VAL A 78 -2.59 -12.62 -4.47
N VAL A 79 -1.90 -13.75 -4.70
CA VAL A 79 -0.44 -13.77 -4.79
C VAL A 79 0.07 -12.86 -5.92
N TYR A 80 -0.56 -12.90 -7.09
CA TYR A 80 -0.17 -12.01 -8.20
C TYR A 80 -0.43 -10.54 -7.88
N VAL A 81 -1.61 -10.23 -7.35
CA VAL A 81 -2.00 -8.86 -7.00
C VAL A 81 -1.08 -8.30 -5.92
N ASP A 82 -0.79 -9.06 -4.86
CA ASP A 82 0.10 -8.63 -3.79
C ASP A 82 1.54 -8.43 -4.28
N SER A 83 2.01 -9.30 -5.18
CA SER A 83 3.33 -9.16 -5.80
C SER A 83 3.45 -7.88 -6.64
N VAL A 84 2.43 -7.59 -7.46
CA VAL A 84 2.36 -6.36 -8.27
C VAL A 84 2.26 -5.13 -7.37
N ALA A 85 1.41 -5.16 -6.34
CA ALA A 85 1.24 -4.08 -5.38
C ALA A 85 2.52 -3.81 -4.58
N ALA A 86 3.27 -4.85 -4.19
CA ALA A 86 4.57 -4.71 -3.53
C ALA A 86 5.60 -4.05 -4.46
N GLY A 87 5.67 -4.49 -5.72
CA GLY A 87 6.52 -3.86 -6.74
C GLY A 87 6.18 -2.39 -6.97
N TYR A 88 4.89 -2.07 -7.05
CA TYR A 88 4.41 -0.69 -7.17
C TYR A 88 4.82 0.19 -5.97
N ASN A 89 4.63 -0.29 -4.74
CA ASN A 89 5.02 0.44 -3.54
C ASN A 89 6.55 0.62 -3.45
N LEU A 90 7.32 -0.36 -3.92
CA LEU A 90 8.78 -0.25 -4.01
C LEU A 90 9.22 0.81 -5.02
N LEU A 91 8.57 0.90 -6.18
CA LEU A 91 8.81 1.95 -7.19
C LEU A 91 8.49 3.34 -6.63
N GLN A 92 7.36 3.49 -5.94
CA GLN A 92 6.97 4.73 -5.27
C GLN A 92 7.99 5.16 -4.19
N LEU A 93 8.45 4.20 -3.38
CA LEU A 93 9.48 4.43 -2.35
C LEU A 93 10.82 4.85 -2.98
N GLY A 94 11.22 4.19 -4.06
CA GLY A 94 12.42 4.53 -4.85
C GLY A 94 12.35 5.93 -5.45
N ARG A 95 11.19 6.34 -5.98
CA ARG A 95 10.95 7.70 -6.50
C ARG A 95 11.16 8.77 -5.42
N GLY A 96 10.71 8.52 -4.19
CA GLY A 96 10.96 9.40 -3.04
C GLY A 96 12.45 9.56 -2.73
N PHE A 97 13.21 8.46 -2.82
CA PHE A 97 14.65 8.49 -2.59
C PHE A 97 15.43 9.18 -3.71
N ILE A 98 15.10 8.88 -4.97
CA ILE A 98 15.73 9.46 -6.15
C ILE A 98 15.47 10.97 -6.21
N SER A 99 14.23 11.41 -5.99
CA SER A 99 13.90 12.85 -5.97
C SER A 99 14.60 13.62 -4.85
N ALA A 100 14.84 12.99 -3.70
CA ALA A 100 15.64 13.58 -2.63
C ALA A 100 17.13 13.71 -2.98
N LYS A 101 17.69 12.75 -3.72
CA LYS A 101 19.11 12.71 -4.15
C LYS A 101 19.40 13.60 -5.37
N LEU A 102 18.51 13.62 -6.37
CA LEU A 102 18.67 14.31 -7.66
C LEU A 102 18.09 15.73 -7.66
N LYS A 103 18.07 16.40 -6.50
CA LYS A 103 17.44 17.70 -6.21
C LYS A 103 17.81 18.89 -7.14
N GLY A 104 18.58 18.70 -8.21
CA GLY A 104 19.00 19.75 -9.13
C GLY A 104 19.19 19.38 -10.61
N LYS A 105 18.68 18.26 -11.15
CA LYS A 105 18.95 17.99 -12.59
C LYS A 105 17.88 17.30 -13.44
N LEU A 106 16.85 16.66 -12.89
CA LEU A 106 16.00 15.82 -13.74
C LEU A 106 14.50 15.98 -13.44
N ILE A 107 13.78 16.23 -14.54
CA ILE A 107 12.35 16.01 -14.78
C ILE A 107 11.43 17.22 -14.48
N ASN A 108 11.30 18.08 -15.50
CA ASN A 108 10.16 18.97 -15.77
C ASN A 108 8.86 18.15 -16.03
N VAL A 109 8.43 17.32 -15.09
CA VAL A 109 7.06 16.78 -15.12
C VAL A 109 6.21 17.78 -14.35
N SER A 110 5.10 18.20 -14.97
CA SER A 110 4.16 19.17 -14.41
C SER A 110 3.88 18.86 -12.95
N TYR A 111 4.24 19.81 -12.07
CA TYR A 111 4.04 19.75 -10.62
C TYR A 111 2.57 19.51 -10.23
N VAL A 112 1.66 19.75 -11.18
CA VAL A 112 0.22 19.60 -11.07
C VAL A 112 -0.25 18.17 -11.41
N THR A 113 0.33 17.53 -12.43
CA THR A 113 -0.17 16.24 -12.96
C THR A 113 0.33 15.04 -12.16
N LEU A 114 1.59 15.08 -11.71
CA LEU A 114 2.20 13.93 -11.01
C LEU A 114 1.49 13.54 -9.71
N PRO A 115 1.08 14.48 -8.82
CA PRO A 115 0.34 14.13 -7.62
C PRO A 115 -0.99 13.42 -7.91
N TRP A 116 -1.72 13.86 -8.95
CA TRP A 116 -2.98 13.22 -9.36
C TRP A 116 -2.76 11.79 -9.82
N VAL A 117 -1.74 11.55 -10.65
CA VAL A 117 -1.40 10.20 -11.12
C VAL A 117 -1.01 9.29 -9.96
N CYS A 118 -0.16 9.77 -9.03
CA CYS A 118 0.20 9.02 -7.84
C CYS A 118 -1.02 8.67 -6.98
N PHE A 119 -1.92 9.63 -6.75
CA PHE A 119 -3.14 9.43 -5.98
C PHE A 119 -4.06 8.38 -6.64
N LEU A 120 -4.31 8.48 -7.95
CA LEU A 120 -5.14 7.52 -8.68
C LEU A 120 -4.53 6.12 -8.69
N LEU A 121 -3.21 6.01 -8.84
CA LEU A 121 -2.52 4.72 -8.77
C LEU A 121 -2.56 4.11 -7.36
N ASP A 122 -2.40 4.92 -6.30
CA ASP A 122 -2.50 4.45 -4.92
C ASP A 122 -3.92 3.92 -4.64
N GLN A 123 -4.94 4.62 -5.16
CA GLN A 123 -6.34 4.21 -5.06
C GLN A 123 -6.64 2.93 -5.86
N ALA A 124 -6.10 2.79 -7.07
CA ALA A 124 -6.26 1.58 -7.87
C ALA A 124 -5.59 0.36 -7.20
N ALA A 125 -4.39 0.54 -6.64
CA ALA A 125 -3.68 -0.51 -5.94
C ALA A 125 -4.45 -1.03 -4.71
N VAL A 126 -4.98 -0.13 -3.86
CA VAL A 126 -5.74 -0.55 -2.68
C VAL A 126 -7.02 -1.28 -3.03
N TYR A 127 -7.77 -0.82 -4.03
CA TYR A 127 -9.00 -1.50 -4.45
C TYR A 127 -8.73 -2.87 -5.07
N THR A 128 -7.64 -3.01 -5.83
CA THR A 128 -7.26 -4.29 -6.43
C THR A 128 -6.89 -5.30 -5.34
N VAL A 129 -6.07 -4.90 -4.37
CA VAL A 129 -5.68 -5.79 -3.26
C VAL A 129 -6.87 -6.14 -2.37
N PHE A 130 -7.72 -5.17 -2.04
CA PHE A 130 -8.91 -5.41 -1.22
C PHE A 130 -9.92 -6.34 -1.92
N SER A 131 -10.19 -6.12 -3.21
CA SER A 131 -11.11 -6.97 -3.98
C SER A 131 -10.57 -8.40 -4.16
N ALA A 132 -9.27 -8.56 -4.43
CA ALA A 132 -8.64 -9.88 -4.51
C ALA A 132 -8.73 -10.64 -3.17
N ASN A 133 -8.41 -9.99 -2.05
CA ASN A 133 -8.55 -10.58 -0.72
C ASN A 133 -10.01 -10.92 -0.38
N THR A 134 -10.97 -10.08 -0.80
CA THR A 134 -12.40 -10.34 -0.60
C THR A 134 -12.87 -11.55 -1.42
N ALA A 135 -12.46 -11.66 -2.68
CA ALA A 135 -12.78 -12.81 -3.52
C ALA A 135 -12.17 -14.11 -2.95
N ALA A 136 -10.93 -14.05 -2.48
CA ALA A 136 -10.27 -15.18 -1.83
C ALA A 136 -10.92 -15.55 -0.49
N LEU A 137 -11.37 -14.56 0.29
CA LEU A 137 -12.14 -14.82 1.51
C LEU A 137 -13.45 -15.54 1.20
N GLN A 138 -14.21 -15.09 0.19
CA GLN A 138 -15.44 -15.75 -0.24
C GLN A 138 -15.17 -17.20 -0.68
N ALA A 139 -14.15 -17.43 -1.50
CA ALA A 139 -13.75 -18.78 -1.90
C ALA A 139 -13.32 -19.65 -0.70
N SER A 140 -12.63 -19.08 0.28
CA SER A 140 -12.23 -19.77 1.51
C SER A 140 -13.42 -20.12 2.40
N ILE A 141 -14.44 -19.25 2.46
CA ILE A 141 -15.68 -19.53 3.21
C ILE A 141 -16.37 -20.76 2.62
N ILE A 142 -16.51 -20.84 1.29
CA ILE A 142 -17.08 -22.02 0.61
C ILE A 142 -16.27 -23.27 0.93
N ALA A 143 -14.93 -23.17 1.02
CA ALA A 143 -14.07 -24.30 1.40
C ALA A 143 -14.28 -24.79 2.86
N VAL A 144 -14.71 -23.90 3.76
CA VAL A 144 -15.01 -24.20 5.17
C VAL A 144 -16.45 -24.72 5.34
N THR A 145 -17.43 -24.04 4.77
CA THR A 145 -18.86 -24.40 4.92
C THR A 145 -19.24 -25.60 4.07
N GLY A 146 -18.59 -25.77 2.92
CA GLY A 146 -19.10 -26.61 1.85
C GLY A 146 -20.36 -26.02 1.22
N GLU A 147 -20.79 -26.59 0.10
CA GLU A 147 -22.05 -26.24 -0.55
C GLU A 147 -22.68 -27.51 -1.14
N SER A 148 -23.83 -27.90 -0.60
CA SER A 148 -24.51 -29.14 -0.98
C SER A 148 -25.06 -29.10 -2.41
N SER A 149 -25.51 -27.93 -2.88
CA SER A 149 -26.05 -27.75 -4.23
C SER A 149 -24.99 -27.93 -5.32
N LEU A 150 -23.72 -27.67 -5.00
CA LEU A 150 -22.58 -27.85 -5.90
C LEU A 150 -21.82 -29.17 -5.66
N GLN A 151 -22.33 -30.04 -4.78
CA GLN A 151 -21.61 -31.22 -4.28
C GLN A 151 -20.21 -30.89 -3.72
N TRP A 152 -20.01 -29.66 -3.26
CA TRP A 152 -18.73 -29.18 -2.75
C TRP A 152 -18.56 -29.57 -1.29
N MET A 153 -17.73 -30.58 -1.05
CA MET A 153 -17.44 -31.05 0.31
C MET A 153 -16.55 -30.06 1.07
N LYS A 154 -16.70 -30.03 2.41
CA LYS A 154 -15.84 -29.25 3.32
C LYS A 154 -14.37 -29.66 3.15
N VAL A 155 -13.56 -28.79 2.57
CA VAL A 155 -12.13 -29.04 2.29
C VAL A 155 -11.30 -28.88 3.56
N CYS A 156 -11.64 -27.90 4.40
CA CYS A 156 -10.86 -27.56 5.60
C CYS A 156 -10.89 -28.61 6.71
N ASN A 157 -11.84 -29.56 6.67
CA ASN A 157 -11.83 -30.73 7.55
C ASN A 157 -10.67 -31.69 7.22
N ARG A 158 -10.23 -31.75 5.96
CA ARG A 158 -9.13 -32.62 5.52
C ARG A 158 -7.78 -31.90 5.49
N TYR A 159 -7.80 -30.62 5.11
CA TYR A 159 -6.61 -29.78 4.92
C TYR A 159 -6.54 -28.65 5.95
N THR A 160 -6.66 -28.98 7.24
CA THR A 160 -6.79 -27.99 8.32
C THR A 160 -5.59 -27.04 8.41
N ARG A 161 -4.36 -27.56 8.24
CA ARG A 161 -3.13 -26.73 8.26
C ARG A 161 -3.15 -25.67 7.14
N PHE A 162 -3.49 -26.08 5.92
CA PHE A 162 -3.62 -25.20 4.77
C PHE A 162 -4.66 -24.12 5.03
N CYS A 163 -5.85 -24.50 5.52
CA CYS A 163 -6.90 -23.51 5.79
C CYS A 163 -6.56 -22.50 6.90
N ILE A 164 -5.85 -22.93 7.96
CA ILE A 164 -5.36 -22.01 9.00
C ILE A 164 -4.34 -21.02 8.41
N GLN A 165 -3.42 -21.51 7.59
CA GLN A 165 -2.39 -20.70 6.93
C GLN A 165 -3.00 -19.68 5.97
N VAL A 166 -3.95 -20.10 5.13
CA VAL A 166 -4.73 -19.21 4.25
C VAL A 166 -5.49 -18.18 5.07
N GLY A 167 -6.12 -18.56 6.18
CA GLY A 167 -6.79 -17.61 7.08
C GLY A 167 -5.85 -16.54 7.63
N GLY A 168 -4.64 -16.93 8.06
CA GLY A 168 -3.60 -16.00 8.49
C GLY A 168 -3.13 -15.07 7.37
N ALA A 169 -2.97 -15.60 6.15
CA ALA A 169 -2.59 -14.81 4.99
C ALA A 169 -3.67 -13.79 4.59
N LEU A 170 -4.95 -14.18 4.60
CA LEU A 170 -6.04 -13.25 4.32
C LEU A 170 -6.10 -12.12 5.37
N LEU A 171 -5.87 -12.45 6.64
CA LEU A 171 -5.79 -11.44 7.70
C LEU A 171 -4.64 -10.45 7.44
N SER A 172 -3.46 -10.92 7.03
CA SER A 172 -2.37 -10.03 6.65
C SER A 172 -2.68 -9.22 5.38
N GLY A 173 -3.40 -9.80 4.41
CA GLY A 173 -3.87 -9.08 3.21
C GLY A 173 -4.85 -7.94 3.53
N TYR A 174 -5.76 -8.14 4.49
CA TYR A 174 -6.62 -7.06 5.00
C TYR A 174 -5.83 -5.98 5.74
N LEU A 175 -4.81 -6.36 6.52
CA LEU A 175 -3.89 -5.40 7.14
C LEU A 175 -3.14 -4.59 6.09
N ALA A 176 -2.63 -5.22 5.03
CA ALA A 176 -2.01 -4.51 3.90
C ALA A 176 -3.00 -3.53 3.24
N SER A 177 -4.25 -3.95 3.03
CA SER A 177 -5.31 -3.09 2.49
C SER A 177 -5.52 -1.85 3.35
N LEU A 178 -5.58 -2.00 4.68
CA LEU A 178 -5.72 -0.88 5.63
C LEU A 178 -4.53 0.10 5.54
N LEU A 179 -3.31 -0.41 5.47
CA LEU A 179 -2.11 0.43 5.30
C LEU A 179 -2.14 1.21 3.99
N MET A 180 -2.62 0.60 2.91
CA MET A 180 -2.76 1.27 1.62
C MET A 180 -3.90 2.29 1.59
N VAL A 181 -4.98 2.09 2.36
CA VAL A 181 -6.00 3.13 2.58
C VAL A 181 -5.36 4.35 3.26
N LEU A 182 -4.53 4.13 4.29
CA LEU A 182 -3.81 5.22 4.95
C LEU A 182 -2.87 5.93 3.98
N LEU A 183 -2.12 5.20 3.15
CA LEU A 183 -1.27 5.79 2.10
C LEU A 183 -2.09 6.66 1.12
N SER A 184 -3.21 6.13 0.61
CA SER A 184 -4.10 6.88 -0.29
C SER A 184 -4.63 8.17 0.37
N SER A 185 -4.95 8.13 1.67
CA SER A 185 -5.37 9.31 2.43
C SER A 185 -4.26 10.36 2.58
N LEU A 186 -3.00 9.95 2.78
CA LEU A 186 -1.85 10.86 2.83
C LEU A 186 -1.53 11.46 1.45
N SER A 187 -1.67 10.66 0.39
CA SER A 187 -1.55 11.13 -1.00
C SER A 187 -2.63 12.16 -1.32
N ALA A 188 -3.88 11.91 -0.94
CA ALA A 188 -4.99 12.87 -1.07
C ALA A 188 -4.73 14.15 -0.28
N PHE A 189 -4.31 14.03 0.98
CA PHE A 189 -3.98 15.18 1.82
C PHE A 189 -2.85 16.03 1.22
N SER A 190 -1.79 15.38 0.72
CA SER A 190 -0.69 16.05 0.02
C SER A 190 -1.16 16.79 -1.23
N LEU A 191 -2.04 16.15 -2.01
CA LEU A 191 -2.63 16.71 -3.22
C LEU A 191 -3.50 17.93 -2.89
N PHE A 192 -4.45 17.82 -1.96
CA PHE A 192 -5.34 18.93 -1.60
C PHE A 192 -4.60 20.09 -0.93
N ARG A 193 -3.51 19.81 -0.19
CA ARG A 193 -2.67 20.87 0.37
C ARG A 193 -2.00 21.72 -0.72
N LEU A 194 -1.66 21.11 -1.87
CA LEU A 194 -1.07 21.82 -3.02
C LEU A 194 -2.08 22.75 -3.72
N TYR A 195 -3.35 22.38 -3.77
CA TYR A 195 -4.43 23.20 -4.34
C TYR A 195 -5.11 24.12 -3.32
N SER A 196 -4.65 24.13 -2.06
CA SER A 196 -5.24 24.98 -1.02
C SER A 196 -5.16 26.45 -1.46
N PRO A 197 -6.27 27.21 -1.45
CA PRO A 197 -6.40 28.52 -2.12
C PRO A 197 -5.54 29.67 -1.58
N LYS A 198 -4.54 29.39 -0.75
CA LYS A 198 -3.62 30.40 -0.21
C LYS A 198 -2.74 31.05 -1.29
N GLN A 199 -2.68 30.47 -2.49
CA GLN A 199 -2.00 31.04 -3.66
C GLN A 199 -2.90 31.99 -4.48
N PHE A 200 -4.24 31.98 -4.31
CA PHE A 200 -5.13 32.91 -5.01
C PHE A 200 -4.91 34.37 -4.59
N HIS A 201 -4.38 34.63 -3.38
CA HIS A 201 -4.04 35.99 -2.96
C HIS A 201 -2.76 36.56 -3.59
N LEU A 202 -1.91 35.73 -4.21
CA LEU A 202 -0.67 36.16 -4.89
C LEU A 202 -0.85 36.45 -6.38
N LEU A 203 -2.02 36.12 -6.95
CA LEU A 203 -2.39 36.38 -8.35
C LEU A 203 -3.42 37.50 -8.51
N LYS A 204 -3.72 38.28 -7.46
CA LYS A 204 -4.43 39.55 -7.63
C LYS A 204 -3.40 40.63 -7.96
N PRO A 205 -3.28 41.11 -9.21
CA PRO A 205 -2.58 42.35 -9.46
C PRO A 205 -3.40 43.47 -8.79
N THR A 206 -2.82 44.10 -7.79
CA THR A 206 -3.10 45.51 -7.46
C THR A 206 -2.04 46.34 -8.15
#